data_AF-A0A1S2MA22-F1
#
_entry.id   AF-A0A1S2MA22-F1
#
_cell.length_a   1.000
_cell.length_b   1.000
_cell.length_c   1.000
_cell.angle_alpha   90.00
_cell.angle_beta   90.00
_cell.angle_gamma   90.00
#
_symmetry.space_group_name_H-M   'P 1'
#
loop_
_entity.id
_entity.type
_entity.pdbx_description
1 polymer ?
#
loop_
_entity_poly.entity_id
_entity_poly.type
_entity_poly.pdbx_seq_one_letter_code
_entity_poly.pdbx_strand_id
1 'polypeptide(L)'
;MVIELLKKREILLMYFREGKSQRSIAKEVGVDKKTVASYIKEHESKLNKIIEQKGSANLEELIQSLVDKPKYKSSNRTKRVLTEEIENRIHHFIKKMSINVKGGYINKPRK
;
A
#
# COMPACT_ATOMS: atom_id res chain seq x y z
N MET A 1 -5.72 5.87 -4.82
CA MET A 1 -6.28 6.75 -3.76
C MET A 1 -5.17 6.95 -2.76
N VAL A 2 -4.60 8.16 -2.65
CA VAL A 2 -3.51 8.49 -1.73
C VAL A 2 -4.16 9.21 -0.57
N ILE A 3 -4.18 8.59 0.60
CA ILE A 3 -4.53 9.24 1.85
C ILE A 3 -3.35 10.16 2.10
N GLU A 4 -3.59 11.46 1.94
CA GLU A 4 -2.60 12.50 2.15
C GLU A 4 -2.03 12.35 3.57
N LEU A 5 -0.70 12.35 3.67
CA LEU A 5 0.04 12.32 4.93
C LEU A 5 -0.52 13.32 5.96
N LEU A 6 -1.04 14.46 5.48
CA LEU A 6 -1.72 15.48 6.28
C LEU A 6 -2.93 14.93 7.05
N LYS A 7 -3.81 14.17 6.38
CA LYS A 7 -4.99 13.57 7.03
C LYS A 7 -4.59 12.58 8.12
N LYS A 8 -3.53 11.78 7.88
CA LYS A 8 -3.02 10.86 8.91
C LYS A 8 -2.49 11.62 10.13
N ARG A 9 -1.75 12.70 9.93
CA ARG A 9 -1.24 13.54 11.03
C ARG A 9 -2.37 14.22 11.81
N GLU A 10 -3.36 14.77 11.11
CA GLU A 10 -4.54 15.40 11.71
C GLU A 10 -5.32 14.43 12.59
N ILE A 11 -5.58 13.21 12.10
CA ILE A 11 -6.22 12.14 12.87
C ILE A 11 -5.46 11.84 14.16
N LEU A 12 -4.13 11.73 14.10
CA LEU A 12 -3.32 11.46 15.29
C LEU A 12 -3.35 12.63 16.27
N LEU A 13 -3.30 13.87 15.78
CA LEU A 13 -3.36 15.06 16.62
C LEU A 13 -4.71 15.16 17.36
N MET A 14 -5.82 14.98 16.65
CA MET A 14 -7.16 15.01 17.22
C MET A 14 -7.37 13.90 18.27
N TYR A 15 -6.77 12.73 18.07
CA TYR A 15 -6.90 11.62 19.01
C TYR A 15 -6.04 11.83 20.26
N PHE A 16 -4.73 12.06 20.09
CA PHE A 16 -3.79 12.10 21.21
C PHE A 16 -3.75 13.45 21.94
N ARG A 17 -3.96 14.57 21.23
CA ARG A 17 -3.92 15.92 21.82
C ARG A 17 -5.29 16.41 22.26
N GLU A 18 -6.32 16.18 21.43
CA GLU A 18 -7.67 16.70 21.68
C GLU A 18 -8.60 15.68 22.36
N GLY A 19 -8.17 14.41 22.48
CA GLY A 19 -8.97 13.35 23.13
C GLY A 19 -10.26 13.00 22.40
N LYS A 20 -10.39 13.37 21.11
CA LYS A 20 -11.61 13.16 20.35
C LYS A 20 -11.85 11.68 20.08
N SER A 21 -13.12 11.28 20.10
CA SER A 21 -13.50 9.91 19.74
C SER A 21 -13.21 9.63 18.26
N GLN A 22 -12.88 8.38 17.94
CA GLN A 22 -12.64 7.94 16.56
C GLN A 22 -13.80 8.28 15.60
N ARG A 23 -15.04 8.30 16.13
CA ARG A 23 -16.23 8.65 15.34
C ARG A 23 -16.31 10.16 15.04
N SER A 24 -15.87 11.02 15.96
CA SER A 24 -15.78 12.46 15.70
C SER A 24 -14.72 12.75 14.64
N ILE A 25 -13.53 12.18 14.83
CA ILE A 25 -12.41 12.33 13.90
C ILE A 25 -12.76 11.87 12.48
N ALA A 26 -13.45 10.73 12.36
CA ALA A 26 -13.90 10.22 11.07
C ALA A 26 -14.84 11.20 10.34
N LYS A 27 -15.76 11.85 11.08
CA LYS A 27 -16.68 12.85 10.53
C LYS A 27 -15.97 14.14 10.13
N GLU A 28 -15.05 14.62 10.97
CA GLU A 28 -14.32 15.87 10.75
C GLU A 28 -13.34 15.77 9.57
N VAL A 29 -12.56 14.69 9.51
CA VAL A 29 -11.51 14.48 8.48
C VAL A 29 -12.08 13.87 7.19
N GLY A 30 -13.32 13.36 7.22
CA GLY A 30 -13.98 12.75 6.07
C GLY A 30 -13.35 11.41 5.65
N VAL A 31 -12.93 10.60 6.62
CA VAL A 31 -12.36 9.26 6.41
C VAL A 31 -13.17 8.20 7.14
N ASP A 32 -13.11 6.96 6.66
CA ASP A 32 -13.81 5.86 7.33
C ASP A 32 -13.26 5.62 8.74
N LYS A 33 -14.15 5.28 9.68
CA LYS A 33 -13.79 4.97 11.07
C LYS A 33 -12.73 3.88 11.16
N LYS A 34 -12.77 2.86 10.27
CA LYS A 34 -11.76 1.78 10.27
C LYS A 34 -10.38 2.31 9.89
N THR A 35 -10.30 3.31 9.02
CA THR A 35 -9.03 3.97 8.67
C THR A 35 -8.47 4.70 9.89
N VAL A 36 -9.30 5.46 10.60
CA VAL A 36 -8.92 6.15 11.85
C VAL A 36 -8.42 5.13 12.89
N ALA A 37 -9.19 4.08 13.14
CA ALA A 37 -8.81 3.02 14.09
C ALA A 37 -7.51 2.31 13.70
N SER A 38 -7.32 2.00 12.41
CA SER A 38 -6.09 1.38 11.91
C SER A 38 -4.88 2.28 12.13
N TYR A 39 -5.02 3.60 11.93
CA TYR A 39 -3.91 4.54 12.12
C TYR A 39 -3.52 4.72 13.57
N ILE A 40 -4.51 4.80 14.47
CA ILE A 40 -4.26 4.86 15.91
C ILE A 40 -3.54 3.58 16.37
N LYS A 41 -4.07 2.41 16.02
CA LYS A 41 -3.48 1.12 16.41
C LYS A 41 -2.06 0.94 15.88
N GLU A 42 -1.83 1.33 14.62
CA GLU A 42 -0.49 1.26 14.03
C GLU A 42 0.49 2.18 14.77
N HIS A 43 0.05 3.39 15.17
CA HIS A 43 0.86 4.31 15.95
C HIS A 43 1.17 3.78 17.36
N GLU A 44 0.17 3.30 18.10
CA GLU A 44 0.36 2.69 19.43
C GLU A 44 1.30 1.49 19.38
N SER A 45 1.16 0.62 18.37
CA SER A 45 2.05 -0.52 18.19
C SER A 45 3.51 -0.12 17.96
N LYS A 46 3.74 1.02 17.30
CA LYS A 46 5.08 1.58 17.14
C LYS A 46 5.59 2.13 18.45
N LEU A 47 4.78 2.90 19.19
CA LEU A 47 5.14 3.45 20.50
C LEU A 47 5.53 2.34 21.49
N ASN A 48 4.74 1.26 21.56
CA ASN A 48 5.05 0.13 22.45
C ASN A 48 6.38 -0.53 22.10
N LYS A 49 6.68 -0.70 20.81
CA LYS A 49 7.99 -1.20 20.36
C LYS A 49 9.14 -0.28 20.77
N ILE A 50 8.95 1.05 20.80
CA ILE A 50 9.97 2.00 21.31
C ILE A 50 10.24 1.73 22.78
N ILE A 51 9.16 1.64 23.57
CA ILE A 51 9.23 1.50 25.01
C ILE A 51 9.92 0.17 25.38
N GLU A 52 9.69 -0.88 24.58
CA GLU A 52 10.36 -2.18 24.71
C GLU A 52 11.83 -2.14 24.29
N GLN A 53 12.19 -1.36 23.26
CA GLN A 53 13.53 -1.28 22.67
C GLN A 53 14.40 -0.15 23.25
N LYS A 54 14.31 0.17 24.55
CA LYS A 54 15.10 1.22 25.25
C LYS A 54 16.64 1.05 25.17
N GLY A 55 17.21 1.17 23.97
CA GLY A 55 18.62 1.20 23.62
C GLY A 55 18.76 2.13 22.39
N SER A 56 19.61 3.14 22.53
CA SER A 56 19.58 4.43 21.82
C SER A 56 19.66 4.42 20.27
N ALA A 57 19.84 3.28 19.61
CA ALA A 57 20.06 3.22 18.17
C ALA A 57 18.78 3.31 17.31
N ASN A 58 17.62 2.96 17.86
CA ASN A 58 16.38 2.79 17.07
C ASN A 58 15.42 3.99 17.14
N LEU A 59 15.68 4.98 17.99
CA LEU A 59 14.76 6.10 18.21
C LEU A 59 14.66 6.99 16.97
N GLU A 60 15.80 7.23 16.32
CA GLU A 60 15.95 8.13 15.17
C GLU A 60 15.29 7.54 13.90
N GLU A 61 15.53 6.25 13.63
CA GLU A 61 14.88 5.51 12.55
C GLU A 61 13.36 5.45 12.72
N LEU A 62 12.88 5.46 13.97
CA LEU A 62 11.46 5.43 14.24
C LEU A 62 10.78 6.80 14.18
N ILE A 63 11.46 7.87 14.61
CA ILE A 63 11.04 9.26 14.37
C ILE A 63 10.92 9.50 12.86
N GLN A 64 11.87 9.02 12.08
CA GLN A 64 11.81 9.04 10.63
C GLN A 64 10.53 8.34 10.12
N SER A 65 10.20 7.16 10.66
CA SER A 65 8.99 6.40 10.32
C SER A 65 7.65 7.07 10.68
N LEU A 66 7.66 8.09 11.56
CA LEU A 66 6.50 8.93 11.90
C LEU A 66 6.33 10.08 10.90
N VAL A 67 7.45 10.64 10.44
CA VAL A 67 7.48 11.73 9.46
C VAL A 67 7.20 11.21 8.06
N ASP A 68 7.62 9.98 7.76
CA ASP A 68 7.51 9.32 6.47
C ASP A 68 6.06 9.15 5.98
N LYS A 69 5.91 9.18 4.66
CA LYS A 69 4.62 9.01 3.97
C LYS A 69 4.00 7.65 4.32
N PRO A 70 2.68 7.57 4.63
CA PRO A 70 2.02 6.28 4.85
C PRO A 70 2.19 5.38 3.62
N LYS A 71 2.84 4.23 3.80
CA LYS A 71 2.98 3.21 2.76
C LYS A 71 1.75 2.31 2.73
N TYR A 72 1.11 2.19 1.58
CA TYR A 72 -0.03 1.29 1.40
C TYR A 72 0.38 -0.17 1.57
N LYS A 73 -0.31 -0.91 2.45
CA LYS A 73 -0.13 -2.36 2.60
C LYS A 73 -0.78 -3.08 1.41
N SER A 74 0.00 -3.31 0.36
CA SER A 74 -0.39 -4.12 -0.81
C SER A 74 0.08 -5.58 -0.71
N SER A 75 0.75 -5.97 0.37
CA SER A 75 1.36 -7.30 0.55
C SER A 75 0.37 -8.46 0.44
N ASN A 76 -0.88 -8.25 0.85
CA ASN A 76 -1.91 -9.30 0.82
C ASN A 76 -2.60 -9.40 -0.54
N ARG A 77 -2.23 -8.56 -1.52
CA ARG A 77 -2.87 -8.56 -2.84
C ARG A 77 -2.25 -9.66 -3.70
N THR A 78 -2.96 -10.76 -3.86
CA THR A 78 -2.62 -11.80 -4.83
C THR A 78 -3.21 -11.47 -6.21
N LYS A 79 -2.58 -11.98 -7.27
CA LYS A 79 -3.10 -11.84 -8.64
C LYS A 79 -4.33 -12.75 -8.82
N ARG A 80 -5.53 -12.27 -8.46
CA ARG A 80 -6.78 -13.06 -8.53
C ARG A 80 -7.11 -13.60 -9.93
N VAL A 81 -6.70 -12.91 -10.98
CA VAL A 81 -7.02 -13.24 -12.38
C VAL A 81 -5.91 -14.09 -13.03
N LEU A 82 -4.72 -14.19 -12.43
CA LEU A 82 -3.60 -14.90 -13.05
C LEU A 82 -3.61 -16.36 -12.60
N THR A 83 -4.54 -17.15 -13.14
CA THR A 83 -4.56 -18.61 -12.95
C THR A 83 -3.48 -19.28 -13.80
N GLU A 84 -3.07 -20.49 -13.44
CA GLU A 84 -2.09 -21.28 -14.21
C GLU A 84 -2.52 -21.44 -15.68
N GLU A 85 -3.81 -21.58 -15.95
CA GLU A 85 -4.35 -21.64 -17.32
C GLU A 85 -4.09 -20.35 -18.10
N ILE A 86 -4.28 -19.19 -17.47
CA ILE A 86 -4.06 -17.88 -18.08
C ILE A 86 -2.56 -17.64 -18.29
N GLU A 87 -1.73 -18.03 -17.33
CA GLU A 87 -0.27 -17.97 -17.46
C GLU A 87 0.24 -18.85 -18.62
N ASN A 88 -0.26 -20.09 -18.71
CA ASN A 88 0.06 -20.98 -19.82
C ASN A 88 -0.40 -20.43 -21.17
N ARG A 89 -1.57 -19.78 -21.25
CA ARG A 89 -2.02 -19.09 -22.46
C ARG A 89 -1.09 -17.93 -22.84
N ILE A 90 -0.67 -17.12 -21.88
CA ILE A 90 0.27 -16.00 -22.13
C ILE A 90 1.59 -16.56 -22.70
N HIS A 91 2.15 -17.59 -22.07
CA HIS A 91 3.37 -18.24 -22.54
C HIS A 91 3.20 -18.89 -23.92
N HIS A 92 2.04 -19.52 -24.17
CA HIS A 92 1.71 -20.09 -25.48
C HIS A 92 1.70 -19.02 -26.58
N PHE A 93 1.06 -17.87 -26.35
CA PHE A 93 1.02 -16.79 -27.34
C PHE A 93 2.39 -16.17 -27.57
N ILE A 94 3.19 -15.96 -26.52
CA ILE A 94 4.57 -15.46 -26.65
C ILE A 94 5.41 -16.43 -27.49
N LYS A 95 5.30 -17.74 -27.24
CA LYS A 95 5.99 -18.78 -28.00
C LYS A 95 5.51 -18.82 -29.46
N LYS A 96 4.20 -18.72 -29.70
CA LYS A 96 3.61 -18.67 -31.05
C LYS A 96 4.10 -17.45 -31.83
N MET A 97 4.13 -16.27 -31.21
CA MET A 97 4.64 -15.05 -31.82
C MET A 97 6.13 -15.16 -32.15
N SER A 98 6.95 -15.68 -31.24
CA SER A 98 8.40 -15.85 -31.48
C SER A 98 8.73 -16.94 -32.52
N ILE A 99 7.89 -17.96 -32.66
CA ILE A 99 7.95 -18.93 -33.77
C ILE A 99 7.57 -18.24 -35.10
N ASN A 100 6.52 -17.43 -35.11
CA ASN A 100 6.10 -16.70 -36.31
C ASN A 100 7.10 -15.59 -36.71
N VAL A 101 7.88 -15.05 -35.78
CA VAL A 101 8.98 -14.13 -36.10
C VAL A 101 10.13 -14.86 -36.82
N LYS A 102 10.34 -16.16 -36.55
CA LYS A 102 11.29 -17.00 -37.28
C LYS A 102 10.75 -17.49 -38.63
N GLY A 103 9.43 -17.60 -38.77
CA GLY A 103 8.73 -17.87 -40.04
C GLY A 103 8.27 -16.57 -40.69
N GLY A 104 9.19 -15.85 -41.33
CA GLY A 104 9.02 -14.49 -41.86
C GLY A 104 7.59 -14.07 -42.19
N TYR A 105 7.12 -13.02 -41.51
CA TYR A 105 5.98 -12.23 -41.98
C TYR A 105 6.37 -11.54 -43.28
N ILE A 106 6.10 -12.23 -44.39
CA ILE A 106 5.97 -11.62 -45.71
C ILE A 106 4.89 -10.54 -45.57
N ASN A 107 5.31 -9.27 -45.60
CA ASN A 107 4.43 -8.15 -45.87
C ASN A 107 3.75 -8.42 -47.22
N LYS A 108 2.54 -8.99 -47.22
CA LYS A 108 1.70 -8.98 -48.42
C LYS A 108 1.25 -7.53 -48.64
N PRO A 109 1.58 -6.90 -49.79
CA PRO A 109 1.11 -5.55 -50.07
C PRO A 109 -0.42 -5.55 -50.11
N ARG A 110 -1.03 -4.54 -49.48
CA ARG A 110 -2.47 -4.31 -49.57
C ARG A 110 -2.81 -4.03 -51.04
N LYS A 111 -3.70 -4.84 -51.62
CA LYS A 111 -4.39 -4.52 -52.88
C LYS A 111 -5.46 -3.48 -52.61
#